data_AF-A0A963B1G6-F1
#
_entry.id   AF-A0A963B1G6-F1
#
_cell.length_a   1.000
_cell.length_b   1.000
_cell.length_c   1.000
_cell.angle_alpha   90.00
_cell.angle_beta   90.00
_cell.angle_gamma   90.00
#
_symmetry.space_group_name_H-M   'P 1'
#
loop_
_entity.id
_entity.type
_entity.pdbx_description
1 polymer ?
#
loop_
_entity_poly.entity_id
_entity_poly.type
_entity_poly.pdbx_seq_one_letter_code
_entity_poly.pdbx_strand_id
1 'polypeptide(L)'
;MIKWKALFAGISVVIVLGLLLQLAFTSVVVAQKELSRSYPEYTAMIDAIPYLVGFGGFFLVMALGGYVTATIALRRVVLNALIVGAVTAGFSLWLSIGSGDIKLRSLIFFALGMIFSVMGALLWRRRQE
;
A
#
# COMPACT_ATOMS: atom_id res chain seq x y z
N MET A 1 23.89 -0.76 10.26
CA MET A 1 23.08 -1.62 11.13
C MET A 1 21.61 -1.35 10.85
N ILE A 2 20.77 -2.38 10.86
CA ILE A 2 19.32 -2.22 10.78
C ILE A 2 18.86 -1.51 12.05
N LYS A 3 18.06 -0.44 11.90
CA LYS A 3 17.48 0.25 13.05
C LYS A 3 16.09 -0.30 13.27
N TRP A 4 15.92 -1.13 14.29
CA TRP A 4 14.63 -1.70 14.67
C TRP A 4 13.54 -0.64 14.84
N LYS A 5 13.87 0.52 15.42
CA LYS A 5 12.96 1.66 15.55
C LYS A 5 12.40 2.15 14.20
N ALA A 6 13.21 2.13 13.14
CA ALA A 6 12.78 2.53 11.80
C ALA A 6 11.82 1.51 11.17
N LEU A 7 12.07 0.21 11.39
CA LEU A 7 11.19 -0.86 10.91
C LEU A 7 9.82 -0.78 11.59
N PHE A 8 9.80 -0.68 12.93
CA PHE A 8 8.53 -0.57 13.67
C PHE A 8 7.74 0.67 13.25
N ALA A 9 8.38 1.83 13.16
CA ALA A 9 7.71 3.05 12.72
C ALA A 9 7.14 2.92 11.29
N GLY A 10 7.92 2.36 10.35
CA GLY A 10 7.47 2.11 8.99
C GLY A 10 6.27 1.18 8.91
N ILE A 11 6.34 0.03 9.59
CA ILE A 11 5.25 -0.96 9.64
C ILE A 11 4.01 -0.34 10.29
N SER A 12 4.16 0.36 11.42
CA SER A 12 3.03 1.02 12.10
C SER A 12 2.34 2.04 11.19
N VAL A 13 3.11 2.84 10.44
CA VAL A 13 2.54 3.79 9.46
C VAL A 13 1.80 3.07 8.35
N VAL A 14 2.37 2.01 7.78
CA VAL A 14 1.69 1.23 6.73
C VAL A 14 0.38 0.62 7.25
N ILE A 15 0.37 0.10 8.48
CA ILE A 15 -0.84 -0.48 9.08
C ILE A 15 -1.89 0.61 9.31
N VAL A 16 -1.54 1.73 9.95
CA VAL A 16 -2.50 2.81 10.24
C VAL A 16 -3.07 3.39 8.95
N LEU A 17 -2.22 3.75 8.00
CA LEU A 17 -2.67 4.30 6.72
C LEU A 17 -3.40 3.26 5.88
N GLY A 18 -3.00 2.00 5.94
CA GLY A 18 -3.68 0.88 5.28
C GLY A 18 -5.10 0.68 5.80
N LEU A 19 -5.30 0.75 7.11
CA LEU A 19 -6.63 0.68 7.73
C LEU A 19 -7.50 1.88 7.36
N LEU A 20 -6.93 3.09 7.35
CA LEU A 20 -7.65 4.29 6.89
C LEU A 20 -8.04 4.20 5.42
N LEU A 21 -7.14 3.70 4.58
CA LEU A 21 -7.43 3.44 3.16
C LEU A 21 -8.52 2.39 3.01
N GLN A 22 -8.48 1.31 3.78
CA GLN A 22 -9.49 0.27 3.74
C GLN A 22 -10.87 0.83 4.11
N LEU A 23 -10.95 1.68 5.14
CA LEU A 23 -12.18 2.38 5.50
C LEU A 23 -12.70 3.25 4.35
N ALA A 24 -11.83 4.08 3.78
CA ALA A 24 -12.19 4.95 2.65
C ALA A 24 -12.63 4.14 1.42
N PHE A 25 -11.93 3.04 1.12
CA PHE A 25 -12.26 2.14 0.02
C PHE A 25 -13.64 1.51 0.22
N THR A 26 -13.96 1.01 1.43
CA THR A 26 -15.29 0.46 1.71
C THR A 26 -16.38 1.53 1.54
N SER A 27 -16.16 2.75 1.99
CA SER A 27 -17.10 3.86 1.75
C SER A 27 -17.30 4.15 0.26
N VAL A 28 -16.22 4.15 -0.54
CA VAL A 28 -16.30 4.33 -2.00
C VAL A 28 -17.08 3.20 -2.66
N VAL A 29 -16.85 1.95 -2.27
CA VAL A 29 -17.59 0.79 -2.82
C VAL A 29 -19.09 0.89 -2.50
N VAL A 30 -19.46 1.33 -1.29
CA VAL A 30 -20.87 1.54 -0.94
C VAL A 30 -21.50 2.64 -1.79
N ALA A 31 -20.81 3.78 -1.95
CA ALA A 31 -21.28 4.88 -2.80
C ALA A 31 -21.39 4.47 -4.28
N GLN A 32 -20.40 3.71 -4.76
CA GLN A 32 -20.36 3.15 -6.12
C GLN A 32 -21.60 2.29 -6.41
N LYS A 33 -22.00 1.43 -5.46
CA LYS A 33 -23.18 0.57 -5.61
C LYS A 33 -24.48 1.36 -5.76
N GLU A 34 -24.65 2.45 -5.00
CA GLU A 34 -25.82 3.32 -5.13
C GLU A 34 -25.79 4.14 -6.42
N LEU A 35 -24.59 4.56 -6.85
CA LEU A 35 -24.42 5.32 -8.09
C LEU A 35 -24.70 4.46 -9.33
N SER A 36 -24.20 3.21 -9.39
CA SER A 36 -24.49 2.28 -10.48
C SER A 36 -25.97 1.92 -10.58
N ARG A 37 -26.69 1.88 -9.45
CA ARG A 37 -28.16 1.70 -9.45
C ARG A 37 -28.90 2.90 -10.06
N SER A 38 -28.42 4.09 -9.76
CA SER A 38 -29.03 5.35 -10.22
C SER A 38 -28.70 5.66 -11.67
N TYR A 39 -27.54 5.21 -12.17
CA TYR A 39 -27.02 5.50 -13.50
C TYR A 39 -26.49 4.24 -14.20
N PRO A 40 -27.39 3.33 -14.64
CA PRO A 40 -26.98 2.05 -15.23
C PRO A 40 -26.17 2.20 -16.52
N GLU A 41 -26.37 3.29 -17.27
CA GLU A 41 -25.64 3.58 -18.52
C GLU A 41 -24.14 3.85 -18.31
N TYR A 42 -23.75 4.28 -17.10
CA TYR A 42 -22.35 4.58 -16.75
C TYR A 42 -21.68 3.50 -15.88
N THR A 43 -22.35 2.35 -15.69
CA THR A 43 -21.90 1.29 -14.77
C THR A 43 -20.45 0.88 -15.00
N ALA A 44 -20.01 0.72 -16.26
CA ALA A 44 -18.65 0.33 -16.57
C ALA A 44 -17.59 1.35 -16.11
N MET A 45 -17.91 2.66 -16.18
CA MET A 45 -17.02 3.72 -15.70
C MET A 45 -17.04 3.79 -14.17
N ILE A 46 -18.21 3.63 -13.57
CA ILE A 46 -18.43 3.67 -12.12
C ILE A 46 -17.72 2.49 -11.43
N ASP A 47 -17.75 1.30 -12.04
CA ASP A 47 -17.06 0.09 -11.55
C ASP A 47 -15.53 0.22 -11.58
N ALA A 48 -14.97 1.14 -12.38
CA ALA A 48 -13.52 1.39 -12.40
C ALA A 48 -13.03 2.21 -11.19
N ILE A 49 -13.92 2.99 -10.55
CA ILE A 49 -13.55 3.93 -9.47
C ILE A 49 -12.92 3.20 -8.27
N PRO A 50 -13.50 2.11 -7.73
CA PRO A 50 -12.89 1.39 -6.61
C PRO A 50 -11.49 0.89 -6.95
N TYR A 51 -11.26 0.39 -8.17
CA TYR A 51 -9.93 -0.06 -8.57
C TYR A 51 -8.91 1.08 -8.53
N LEU A 52 -9.24 2.25 -9.08
CA LEU A 52 -8.34 3.41 -9.02
C LEU A 52 -8.00 3.82 -7.59
N VAL A 53 -9.01 3.85 -6.71
CA VAL A 53 -8.82 4.22 -5.30
C VAL A 53 -8.00 3.15 -4.56
N GLY A 54 -8.31 1.87 -4.75
CA GLY A 54 -7.62 0.76 -4.11
C GLY A 54 -6.16 0.64 -4.55
N PHE A 55 -5.91 0.62 -5.87
CA PHE A 55 -4.55 0.55 -6.42
C PHE A 55 -3.75 1.81 -6.08
N GLY A 56 -4.30 3.00 -6.38
CA GLY A 56 -3.62 4.27 -6.15
C GLY A 56 -3.33 4.50 -4.66
N GLY A 57 -4.31 4.21 -3.81
CA GLY A 57 -4.15 4.28 -2.36
C GLY A 57 -3.11 3.32 -1.83
N PHE A 58 -3.12 2.05 -2.27
CA PHE A 58 -2.15 1.06 -1.81
C PHE A 58 -0.71 1.49 -2.10
N PHE A 59 -0.44 1.96 -3.31
CA PHE A 59 0.89 2.45 -3.69
C PHE A 59 1.32 3.67 -2.87
N LEU A 60 0.39 4.58 -2.59
CA LEU A 60 0.65 5.76 -1.78
C LEU A 60 0.97 5.38 -0.33
N VAL A 61 0.23 4.44 0.27
CA VAL A 61 0.49 3.92 1.61
C VAL A 61 1.87 3.27 1.70
N MET A 62 2.23 2.41 0.74
CA MET A 62 3.53 1.75 0.72
C MET A 62 4.68 2.75 0.54
N ALA A 63 4.52 3.74 -0.34
CA ALA A 63 5.50 4.80 -0.52
C ALA A 63 5.69 5.66 0.75
N LEU A 64 4.61 6.05 1.42
CA LEU A 64 4.69 6.79 2.69
C LEU A 64 5.34 5.98 3.80
N GLY A 65 5.03 4.67 3.90
CA GLY A 65 5.69 3.77 4.83
C GLY A 65 7.20 3.70 4.61
N GLY A 66 7.63 3.57 3.36
CA GLY A 66 9.04 3.61 2.97
C GLY A 66 9.71 4.95 3.26
N TYR A 67 9.02 6.06 2.99
CA TYR A 67 9.48 7.42 3.29
C TYR A 67 9.72 7.62 4.80
N VAL A 68 8.76 7.25 5.65
CA VAL A 68 8.92 7.37 7.10
C VAL A 68 10.03 6.45 7.62
N THR A 69 10.13 5.23 7.09
CA THR A 69 11.23 4.31 7.44
C THR A 69 12.59 4.94 7.13
N ALA A 70 12.71 5.62 5.99
CA ALA A 70 13.92 6.31 5.58
C ALA A 70 14.32 7.46 6.52
N THR A 71 13.33 8.27 6.94
CA THR A 71 13.55 9.41 7.84
C THR A 71 14.21 9.01 9.16
N ILE A 72 13.89 7.83 9.70
CA ILE A 72 14.39 7.35 10.99
C ILE A 72 15.68 6.51 10.82
N ALA A 73 15.77 5.74 9.74
CA ALA A 73 16.90 4.86 9.48
C ALA A 73 18.22 5.63 9.38
N LEU A 74 18.25 6.75 8.64
CA LEU A 74 19.42 7.59 8.32
C LEU A 74 20.59 6.87 7.59
N ARG A 75 20.76 5.55 7.76
CA ARG A 75 21.73 4.68 7.07
C ARG A 75 21.06 3.40 6.61
N ARG A 76 21.55 2.82 5.51
CA ARG A 76 20.97 1.61 4.85
C ARG A 76 19.46 1.73 4.61
N VAL A 77 19.04 2.91 4.16
CA VAL A 77 17.65 3.33 3.95
C VAL A 77 16.87 2.34 3.08
N VAL A 78 17.46 1.95 1.93
CA VAL A 78 16.84 1.03 0.98
C VAL A 78 16.58 -0.35 1.59
N LEU A 79 17.53 -0.86 2.38
CA LEU A 79 17.41 -2.20 2.98
C LEU A 79 16.32 -2.24 4.06
N ASN A 80 16.22 -1.20 4.89
CA ASN A 80 15.13 -1.11 5.88
C ASN A 80 13.76 -0.98 5.20
N ALA A 81 13.64 -0.15 4.15
CA ALA A 81 12.39 0.02 3.42
C ALA A 81 11.96 -1.25 2.67
N LEU A 82 12.91 -2.02 2.15
CA LEU A 82 12.66 -3.31 1.52
C LEU A 82 12.12 -4.33 2.53
N ILE A 83 12.70 -4.39 3.74
CA ILE A 83 12.20 -5.25 4.82
C ILE A 83 10.78 -4.84 5.23
N VAL A 84 10.51 -3.54 5.43
CA VAL A 84 9.16 -3.06 5.74
C VAL A 84 8.18 -3.48 4.66
N GLY A 85 8.52 -3.24 3.38
CA GLY A 85 7.67 -3.60 2.26
C GLY A 85 7.43 -5.11 2.15
N ALA A 86 8.46 -5.93 2.35
CA ALA A 86 8.34 -7.38 2.33
C ALA A 86 7.47 -7.91 3.48
N VAL A 87 7.60 -7.35 4.68
CA VAL A 87 6.80 -7.74 5.84
C VAL A 87 5.34 -7.34 5.64
N THR A 88 5.06 -6.10 5.27
CA THR A 88 3.67 -5.61 5.16
C THR A 88 2.95 -6.17 3.95
N ALA A 89 3.60 -6.19 2.78
CA ALA A 89 3.01 -6.79 1.58
C ALA A 89 2.94 -8.32 1.71
N GLY A 90 3.94 -8.95 2.35
CA GLY A 90 3.97 -10.40 2.57
C GLY A 90 2.86 -10.84 3.51
N PHE A 91 2.61 -10.08 4.58
CA PHE A 91 1.47 -10.31 5.46
C PHE A 91 0.13 -10.18 4.72
N SER A 92 0.00 -9.18 3.86
CA SER A 92 -1.20 -9.00 3.02
C SER A 92 -1.39 -10.19 2.06
N LEU A 93 -0.31 -10.65 1.43
CA LEU A 93 -0.33 -11.81 0.54
C LEU A 93 -0.69 -13.10 1.30
N TRP A 94 -0.17 -13.29 2.51
CA TRP A 94 -0.50 -14.43 3.37
C TRP A 94 -1.99 -14.45 3.75
N LEU A 95 -2.57 -13.30 4.09
CA LEU A 95 -4.01 -13.19 4.34
C LEU A 95 -4.84 -13.54 3.11
N SER A 96 -4.42 -13.12 1.91
CA SER A 96 -5.09 -13.50 0.65
C SER A 96 -4.97 -14.98 0.31
N ILE A 97 -3.87 -15.63 0.67
CA ILE A 97 -3.71 -17.08 0.53
C ILE A 97 -4.73 -17.82 1.41
N GLY A 98 -4.88 -17.39 2.67
CA GLY A 98 -5.81 -17.99 3.62
C GLY A 98 -7.27 -17.93 3.18
N SER A 99 -7.65 -16.91 2.39
CA SER A 99 -8.99 -16.79 1.82
C SER A 99 -9.21 -17.61 0.53
N GLY A 100 -8.25 -18.46 0.12
CA GLY A 100 -8.38 -19.35 -1.04
C GLY A 100 -8.25 -18.67 -2.40
N ASP A 101 -7.90 -17.39 -2.40
CA ASP A 101 -8.03 -16.51 -3.58
C ASP A 101 -6.63 -16.08 -4.08
N ILE A 102 -5.74 -17.07 -4.26
CA ILE A 102 -4.39 -16.84 -4.83
C ILE A 102 -4.52 -16.51 -6.31
N LYS A 103 -4.86 -15.26 -6.60
CA LYS A 103 -4.84 -14.71 -7.95
C LYS A 103 -3.43 -14.20 -8.22
N LEU A 104 -2.95 -14.38 -9.46
CA LEU A 104 -1.71 -13.77 -9.98
C LEU A 104 -1.57 -12.28 -9.59
N ARG A 105 -2.71 -11.60 -9.46
CA ARG A 105 -2.84 -10.23 -8.95
C ARG A 105 -2.16 -10.02 -7.60
N SER A 106 -2.36 -10.90 -6.61
CA SER A 106 -1.79 -10.75 -5.26
C SER A 106 -0.27 -10.79 -5.27
N LEU A 107 0.33 -11.61 -6.14
CA LEU A 107 1.78 -11.65 -6.34
C LEU A 107 2.30 -10.35 -6.98
N ILE A 108 1.58 -9.82 -7.97
CA ILE A 108 1.89 -8.53 -8.59
C ILE A 108 1.82 -7.41 -7.55
N PHE A 109 0.79 -7.38 -6.71
CA PHE A 109 0.65 -6.42 -5.61
C PHE A 109 1.81 -6.51 -4.62
N PHE A 110 2.25 -7.73 -4.29
CA PHE A 110 3.41 -7.93 -3.42
C PHE A 110 4.68 -7.31 -4.01
N ALA A 111 4.98 -7.62 -5.27
CA ALA A 111 6.15 -7.06 -5.97
C ALA A 111 6.08 -5.53 -6.05
N LEU A 112 4.93 -4.99 -6.46
CA LEU A 112 4.74 -3.54 -6.56
C LEU A 112 4.81 -2.86 -5.18
N GLY A 113 4.25 -3.47 -4.14
CA GLY A 113 4.33 -2.94 -2.78
C GLY A 113 5.77 -2.76 -2.30
N MET A 114 6.64 -3.74 -2.57
CA MET A 114 8.07 -3.61 -2.27
C MET A 114 8.73 -2.48 -3.08
N ILE A 115 8.44 -2.40 -4.38
CA ILE A 115 9.00 -1.36 -5.27
C ILE A 115 8.60 0.03 -4.76
N PHE A 116 7.33 0.25 -4.45
CA PHE A 116 6.83 1.54 -3.97
C PHE A 116 7.37 1.91 -2.59
N SER A 117 7.54 0.94 -1.68
CA SER A 117 8.23 1.17 -0.41
C SER A 117 9.68 1.66 -0.62
N VAL A 118 10.41 1.01 -1.52
CA VAL A 118 11.78 1.43 -1.87
C VAL A 118 11.78 2.80 -2.54
N MET A 119 10.84 3.08 -3.45
CA MET A 119 10.71 4.39 -4.10
C MET A 119 10.46 5.51 -3.08
N GLY A 120 9.57 5.32 -2.11
CA GLY A 120 9.34 6.29 -1.03
C GLY A 120 10.60 6.58 -0.22
N ALA A 121 11.39 5.54 0.06
CA ALA A 121 12.65 5.69 0.76
C ALA A 121 13.73 6.40 -0.09
N LEU A 122 13.76 6.17 -1.39
CA LEU A 122 14.64 6.86 -2.34
C LEU A 122 14.25 8.33 -2.52
N LEU A 123 12.95 8.65 -2.56
CA LEU A 123 12.46 10.04 -2.61
C LEU A 123 12.92 10.83 -1.39
N TRP A 124 12.87 10.23 -0.20
CA TRP A 124 13.43 10.86 0.99
C TRP A 124 14.93 11.10 0.86
N ARG A 125 15.69 10.10 0.39
CA ARG A 125 17.14 10.21 0.24
C ARG A 125 17.54 11.31 -0.74
N ARG A 126 16.90 11.39 -1.91
CA ARG A 126 17.16 12.43 -2.92
C ARG A 126 16.90 13.85 -2.43
N ARG A 127 16.04 14.02 -1.41
CA ARG A 127 15.74 15.33 -0.82
C ARG A 127 16.79 15.77 0.21
N GLN A 128 17.68 14.87 0.61
CA GLN A 128 18.76 15.13 1.56
C GLN A 128 20.12 15.31 0.86
N GLU A 129 20.18 15.08 -0.46
CA GLU A 129 21.31 15.36 -1.35
C GLU A 129 21.09 16.73 -2.01
#